data_AF-A0A914Q9F3-F1
#
_entry.id   AF-A0A914Q9F3-F1
#
_cell.length_a   1.000
_cell.length_b   1.000
_cell.length_c   1.000
_cell.angle_alpha   90.00
_cell.angle_beta   90.00
_cell.angle_gamma   90.00
#
_symmetry.space_group_name_H-M   'P 1'
#
loop_
_entity.id
_entity.type
_entity.pdbx_description
1 polymer ?
#
loop_
_entity_poly.entity_id
_entity_poly.type
_entity_poly.pdbx_seq_one_letter_code
_entity_poly.pdbx_strand_id
1 'polypeptide(L)'
;MYAFPRIELPQKAIEKAKSLGQAPDFFYAMRLLEETGICIVPGSGFGQREGTYHFRTTILPQPELMKDMLERFERFQTNFLKENS
;
A
#
# COMPACT_ATOMS: atom_id res chain seq x y z
N MET A 1 13.80 10.22 -7.18
CA MET A 1 12.90 10.78 -6.14
C MET A 1 11.72 9.86 -5.79
N TYR A 2 11.75 8.59 -6.19
CA TYR A 2 10.69 7.62 -5.88
C TYR A 2 11.29 6.39 -5.22
N ALA A 3 10.52 5.79 -4.31
CA ALA A 3 10.74 4.43 -3.85
C ALA A 3 9.66 3.52 -4.44
N PHE A 4 9.97 2.23 -4.60
CA PHE A 4 9.04 1.22 -5.10
C PHE A 4 9.00 0.00 -4.17
N PRO A 5 8.49 0.13 -2.93
CA PRO A 5 8.53 -0.96 -1.97
C PRO A 5 7.63 -2.12 -2.42
N ARG A 6 8.08 -3.34 -2.11
CA ARG A 6 7.24 -4.54 -2.18
C ARG A 6 6.40 -4.64 -0.91
N ILE A 7 5.15 -5.04 -1.06
CA ILE A 7 4.26 -5.37 0.06
C ILE A 7 3.98 -6.87 0.05
N GLU A 8 4.11 -7.50 1.21
CA GLU A 8 3.64 -8.87 1.43
C GLU A 8 2.19 -8.80 1.90
N LEU A 9 1.26 -9.09 0.99
CA LEU A 9 -0.16 -9.07 1.28
C LEU A 9 -0.63 -10.44 1.79
N PRO A 10 -1.38 -10.50 2.90
CA PRO A 10 -2.02 -11.72 3.35
C PRO A 10 -2.98 -12.28 2.31
N GLN A 11 -3.13 -13.61 2.27
CA GLN A 11 -3.98 -14.30 1.30
C GLN A 11 -5.44 -13.80 1.35
N LYS A 12 -5.96 -13.55 2.56
CA LYS A 12 -7.31 -13.01 2.78
C LYS A 12 -7.51 -11.64 2.13
N ALA A 13 -6.51 -10.76 2.19
CA ALA A 13 -6.56 -9.46 1.53
C ALA A 13 -6.53 -9.60 0.00
N ILE A 14 -5.72 -10.52 -0.52
CA ILE A 14 -5.63 -10.81 -1.97
C ILE A 14 -6.98 -11.33 -2.48
N GLU A 15 -7.60 -12.27 -1.77
CA GLU A 15 -8.91 -12.83 -2.13
C GLU A 15 -10.01 -11.78 -2.06
N LYS A 16 -9.99 -10.93 -1.03
CA LYS A 16 -10.94 -9.83 -0.91
C LYS A 16 -10.82 -8.86 -2.09
N ALA A 17 -9.61 -8.45 -2.45
CA ALA A 17 -9.39 -7.59 -3.62
C ALA A 17 -9.91 -8.24 -4.91
N LYS A 18 -9.62 -9.53 -5.14
CA LYS A 18 -10.11 -10.28 -6.29
C LYS A 18 -11.64 -10.37 -6.32
N SER A 19 -12.30 -10.58 -5.18
CA SER A 19 -13.77 -10.61 -5.08
C SER A 19 -14.43 -9.27 -5.46
N LEU A 20 -13.69 -8.16 -5.32
CA LEU A 20 -14.12 -6.81 -5.70
C LEU A 20 -13.73 -6.46 -7.14
N GLY A 21 -13.10 -7.38 -7.89
CA GLY A 21 -12.59 -7.11 -9.22
C GLY A 21 -11.39 -6.15 -9.24
N GLN A 22 -10.67 -6.03 -8.11
CA GLN A 22 -9.55 -5.11 -7.95
C GLN A 22 -8.20 -5.85 -7.92
N ALA A 23 -7.15 -5.18 -8.39
CA ALA A 23 -5.78 -5.63 -8.15
C ALA A 23 -5.45 -5.54 -6.64
N PRO A 24 -4.73 -6.51 -6.05
CA PRO A 24 -4.45 -6.49 -4.60
C PRO A 24 -3.70 -5.26 -4.09
N ASP A 25 -2.77 -4.72 -4.89
CA ASP A 25 -2.06 -3.49 -4.55
C ASP A 25 -2.92 -2.23 -4.71
N PHE A 26 -3.86 -2.22 -5.65
CA PHE A 26 -4.87 -1.15 -5.76
C PHE A 26 -5.77 -1.14 -4.52
N PHE A 27 -6.25 -2.31 -4.10
CA PHE A 27 -7.05 -2.45 -2.88
C PHE A 27 -6.29 -1.91 -1.65
N TYR A 28 -5.02 -2.29 -1.50
CA TYR A 28 -4.16 -1.77 -0.44
C TYR A 28 -3.99 -0.25 -0.51
N ALA A 29 -3.71 0.30 -1.70
CA ALA A 29 -3.53 1.73 -1.90
C ALA A 29 -4.78 2.55 -1.57
N MET A 30 -5.97 2.04 -1.94
CA MET A 30 -7.24 2.67 -1.59
C MET A 30 -7.51 2.64 -0.10
N ARG A 31 -7.28 1.51 0.57
CA ARG A 31 -7.42 1.40 2.04
C ARG A 31 -6.49 2.36 2.77
N LEU A 32 -5.22 2.45 2.34
CA LEU A 32 -4.28 3.41 2.92
C LEU A 32 -4.81 4.85 2.77
N LEU A 33 -5.28 5.21 1.58
CA LEU A 33 -5.81 6.54 1.30
C LEU A 33 -7.02 6.87 2.19
N GLU A 34 -7.99 5.97 2.26
CA GLU A 34 -9.23 6.16 3.03
C GLU A 34 -8.97 6.29 4.54
N GLU A 35 -8.01 5.55 5.09
CA GLU A 35 -7.74 5.53 6.53
C GLU A 35 -6.76 6.61 6.99
N THR A 36 -5.83 7.04 6.13
CA THR A 36 -4.71 7.91 6.53
C THR A 36 -4.61 9.22 5.76
N GLY A 37 -5.28 9.32 4.60
CA GLY A 37 -5.10 10.40 3.65
C GLY A 37 -3.84 10.30 2.79
N ILE A 38 -3.02 9.26 2.96
CA ILE A 38 -1.78 9.07 2.18
C ILE A 38 -2.13 8.49 0.80
N CYS A 39 -1.82 9.23 -0.25
CA CYS A 39 -2.00 8.78 -1.63
C CYS A 39 -0.69 8.18 -2.19
N ILE A 40 -0.74 6.91 -2.59
CA ILE A 40 0.33 6.18 -3.28
C ILE A 40 -0.16 5.66 -4.62
N VAL A 41 0.76 5.36 -5.54
CA VAL A 41 0.39 4.76 -6.83
C VAL A 41 0.60 3.25 -6.78
N PRO A 42 -0.41 2.40 -7.05
CA PRO A 42 -0.26 0.95 -6.99
C PRO A 42 0.65 0.42 -8.10
N GLY A 43 1.37 -0.67 -7.82
CA GLY A 43 2.33 -1.30 -8.72
C GLY A 43 1.72 -1.84 -10.02
N SER A 44 0.45 -2.22 -9.97
CA SER A 44 -0.32 -2.75 -11.11
C SER A 44 -0.40 -1.77 -12.27
N GLY A 45 -0.27 -0.46 -12.03
CA GLY A 45 -0.19 0.56 -13.09
C GLY A 45 1.16 0.63 -13.82
N PHE A 46 2.20 -0.02 -13.31
CA PHE A 46 3.57 0.04 -13.85
C PHE A 46 4.04 -1.26 -14.51
N GLY A 47 3.29 -2.35 -14.33
CA GLY A 47 3.77 -3.70 -14.58
C GLY A 47 4.68 -4.17 -13.44
N GLN A 48 4.45 -5.39 -12.98
CA GLN A 48 5.22 -6.03 -11.91
C GLN A 48 5.19 -7.54 -12.09
N ARG A 49 6.11 -8.23 -11.41
CA ARG A 49 6.18 -9.70 -11.47
C ARG A 49 4.89 -10.31 -10.90
N GLU A 50 4.38 -11.34 -11.57
CA GLU A 50 3.20 -12.07 -11.09
C GLU A 50 3.41 -12.60 -9.67
N GLY A 51 2.37 -12.50 -8.83
CA GLY A 51 2.43 -12.88 -7.41
C GLY A 51 3.18 -11.88 -6.51
N THR A 52 3.65 -10.76 -7.06
CA THR A 52 4.25 -9.68 -6.27
C THR A 52 3.41 -8.41 -6.37
N TYR A 53 3.44 -7.61 -5.30
CA TYR A 53 2.64 -6.41 -5.15
C TYR A 53 3.53 -5.29 -4.66
N HIS A 54 3.39 -4.12 -5.26
CA HIS A 54 4.23 -2.96 -4.98
C HIS A 54 3.39 -1.69 -4.95
N PHE A 55 4.02 -0.61 -4.52
CA PHE A 55 3.52 0.73 -4.72
C PHE A 55 4.66 1.69 -4.97
N ARG A 56 4.36 2.82 -5.61
CA ARG A 56 5.29 3.94 -5.75
C ARG A 56 4.93 5.01 -4.74
N THR A 57 5.94 5.50 -4.02
CA THR A 57 5.85 6.69 -3.17
C THR A 57 6.97 7.69 -3.49
N THR A 58 6.77 8.95 -3.14
CA THR A 58 7.77 10.02 -3.30
C THR A 58 8.59 10.19 -2.02
N ILE A 59 9.90 10.35 -2.18
CA ILE A 59 10.82 10.74 -1.09
C ILE A 59 11.15 12.24 -1.13
N LEU A 60 10.15 13.04 -1.55
CA LEU A 60 10.22 14.49 -1.72
C LEU A 60 9.88 15.32 -0.47
N PRO A 61 8.97 14.86 0.43
CA PRO A 61 8.63 15.65 1.62
C PRO A 61 9.85 15.98 2.49
N GLN A 62 9.77 17.09 3.22
CA GLN A 62 10.76 17.42 4.24
C GLN A 62 10.79 16.35 5.34
N PRO A 63 11.93 16.15 6.04
CA PRO A 63 12.10 15.06 7.01
C PRO A 63 10.98 14.94 8.06
N GLU A 64 10.50 16.04 8.62
CA GLU A 64 9.42 16.02 9.62
C GLU A 64 8.09 15.53 9.05
N LEU A 65 7.73 15.99 7.84
CA LEU A 65 6.51 15.52 7.16
C LEU A 65 6.66 14.07 6.71
N MET A 66 7.86 13.66 6.30
CA MET A 66 8.16 12.26 5.98
C MET A 66 8.01 11.37 7.21
N LYS A 67 8.44 11.84 8.40
CA LYS A 67 8.30 11.12 9.66
C LYS A 67 6.83 10.91 10.04
N ASP A 68 6.01 11.97 10.01
CA ASP A 68 4.55 11.86 10.25
C ASP A 68 3.88 10.90 9.23
N MET A 69 4.24 11.00 7.95
CA MET A 69 3.74 10.08 6.92
C MET A 69 4.10 8.62 7.24
N LEU A 70 5.35 8.34 7.63
CA LEU A 70 5.81 6.99 7.95
C LEU A 70 5.14 6.43 9.21
N GLU A 71 4.92 7.25 10.24
CA GLU A 71 4.22 6.84 11.48
C GLU A 71 2.75 6.46 11.20
N ARG A 72 2.06 7.22 10.35
CA ARG A 72 0.70 6.88 9.89
C ARG A 72 0.69 5.60 9.05
N PHE A 73 1.68 5.45 8.17
CA PHE A 73 1.84 4.27 7.33
C PHE A 73 2.09 3.01 8.16
N GLU A 74 2.95 3.08 9.17
CA GLU A 74 3.24 1.97 10.10
C GLU A 74 1.99 1.52 10.85
N ARG A 75 1.21 2.49 11.35
CA ARG A 75 -0.05 2.20 12.06
C ARG A 75 -1.06 1.52 11.14
N PHE A 76 -1.24 2.06 9.93
CA PHE A 76 -2.09 1.45 8.91
C PHE A 76 -1.62 0.02 8.60
N GLN A 77 -0.34 -0.17 8.28
CA GLN A 77 0.21 -1.47 7.92
C GLN A 77 -0.01 -2.51 9.04
N THR A 78 0.23 -2.13 10.29
CA THR A 78 0.04 -3.01 11.44
C THR A 78 -1.42 -3.43 11.60
N ASN A 79 -2.35 -2.49 11.45
CA ASN A 79 -3.78 -2.78 11.56
C ASN A 79 -4.29 -3.61 10.38
N PHE A 80 -3.90 -3.22 9.17
CA PHE A 80 -4.23 -3.94 7.93
C PHE A 80 -3.80 -5.41 8.01
N LEU A 81 -2.56 -5.67 8.47
CA LEU A 81 -2.09 -7.03 8.64
C LEU A 81 -2.92 -7.79 9.69
N LYS A 82 -3.23 -7.20 10.86
CA LYS A 82 -4.05 -7.86 11.89
C LYS A 82 -5.47 -8.20 11.40
N GLU A 83 -6.11 -7.30 10.65
CA GLU A 83 -7.45 -7.52 10.10
C GLU A 83 -7.48 -8.64 9.05
N ASN A 84 -6.38 -8.77 8.31
CA ASN A 84 -6.26 -9.70 7.18
C ASN A 84 -5.37 -10.93 7.48
N SER A 85 -4.94 -11.09 8.75
CA SER A 85 -4.25 -12.30 9.22
C SER A 85 -5.18 -13.51 9.20
#